data_AF-A0A1E3AMW8-F1
#
_entry.id   AF-A0A1E3AMW8-F1
#
_cell.length_a   1.000
_cell.length_b   1.000
_cell.length_c   1.000
_cell.angle_alpha   90.00
_cell.angle_beta   90.00
_cell.angle_gamma   90.00
#
_symmetry.space_group_name_H-M   'P 1'
#
loop_
_entity.id
_entity.type
_entity.pdbx_description
1 polymer ?
#
loop_
_entity_poly.entity_id
_entity_poly.type
_entity_poly.pdbx_seq_one_letter_code
_entity_poly.pdbx_strand_id
1 'polypeptide(L)'
;MSFKEDVFAKVITYITIAVLLGAMLVEAFVIYTERSEKKDLETRLTSAQETVGSLSQLNVSLQKENQELQEFKNNWENLVIVADDEVCQALREDLYARPELIPQEAIEDSFAPDMEELSEGGKADDTSLEELLEEADFVFPSPDEKEWFLPLNLGNKPSVEYLFYARAVDAERDRYIDLLYEVPVRGEDEKPLTDEDGEIIWKCMAYDAGLGWQIVAEEEE
;
A
#
# COMPACT_ATOMS: atom_id res chain seq x y z
N MET A 1 43.29 -52.38 -77.91
CA MET A 1 42.55 -51.28 -77.26
C MET A 1 43.42 -50.05 -77.29
N SER A 2 42.91 -48.94 -77.81
CA SER A 2 43.74 -47.75 -78.03
C SER A 2 43.89 -46.97 -76.72
N PHE A 3 45.10 -46.56 -76.38
CA PHE A 3 45.43 -45.78 -75.16
C PHE A 3 44.50 -44.56 -74.95
N LYS A 4 43.95 -44.00 -76.03
CA LYS A 4 43.02 -42.88 -76.00
C LYS A 4 41.67 -43.26 -75.37
N GLU A 5 41.11 -44.42 -75.68
CA GLU A 5 39.81 -44.85 -75.14
C GLU A 5 39.87 -45.08 -73.62
N ASP A 6 40.98 -45.65 -73.13
CA ASP A 6 41.20 -45.90 -71.71
C ASP A 6 41.37 -44.58 -70.92
N VAL A 7 42.11 -43.62 -71.49
CA VAL A 7 42.23 -42.27 -70.92
C VAL A 7 40.88 -41.55 -70.89
N PHE A 8 40.08 -41.64 -71.97
CA PHE A 8 38.74 -41.03 -72.02
C PHE A 8 37.78 -41.65 -70.99
N ALA A 9 37.77 -42.98 -70.84
CA ALA A 9 36.97 -43.66 -69.83
C ALA A 9 37.35 -43.24 -68.41
N LYS A 10 38.65 -43.07 -68.15
CA LYS A 10 39.17 -42.61 -66.87
C LYS A 10 38.75 -41.17 -66.56
N VAL A 11 38.80 -40.27 -67.55
CA VAL A 11 38.35 -38.89 -67.44
C VAL A 11 36.85 -38.82 -67.14
N ILE A 12 36.02 -39.57 -67.87
CA ILE A 12 34.57 -39.62 -67.63
C ILE A 12 34.29 -40.13 -66.21
N THR A 13 34.98 -41.17 -65.76
CA THR A 13 34.83 -41.70 -64.40
C THR A 13 35.15 -40.65 -63.32
N TYR A 14 36.23 -39.89 -63.49
CA TYR A 14 36.55 -38.80 -62.57
C TYR A 14 35.50 -37.69 -62.57
N ILE A 15 34.94 -37.34 -63.74
CA ILE A 15 33.85 -36.36 -63.84
C ILE A 15 32.62 -36.88 -63.08
N THR A 16 32.23 -38.14 -63.28
CA THR A 16 31.07 -38.73 -62.59
C THR A 16 31.27 -38.74 -61.07
N ILE A 17 32.47 -39.10 -60.60
CA ILE A 17 32.80 -39.06 -59.17
C ILE A 17 32.73 -37.63 -58.64
N ALA A 18 33.25 -36.64 -59.37
CA ALA A 18 33.18 -35.23 -58.97
C ALA A 18 31.73 -34.72 -58.89
N VAL A 19 30.87 -35.11 -59.83
CA VAL A 19 29.43 -34.76 -59.82
C VAL A 19 28.72 -35.39 -58.61
N LEU A 20 28.97 -36.67 -58.33
CA LEU A 20 28.38 -37.37 -57.18
C LEU A 20 28.85 -36.77 -55.85
N LEU A 21 30.14 -36.46 -55.72
CA LEU A 21 30.67 -35.76 -54.54
C LEU A 21 30.07 -34.36 -54.40
N GLY A 22 29.90 -33.63 -55.51
CA GLY A 22 29.24 -32.32 -55.53
C GLY A 22 27.79 -32.39 -55.03
N ALA A 23 27.02 -33.37 -55.51
CA ALA A 23 25.64 -33.57 -55.05
C ALA A 23 25.58 -33.90 -53.55
N MET A 24 26.47 -34.79 -53.07
CA MET A 24 26.54 -35.17 -51.65
C MET A 24 26.91 -33.98 -50.75
N LEU A 25 27.79 -33.08 -51.20
CA LEU A 25 28.14 -31.87 -50.46
C LEU A 25 26.98 -30.88 -50.35
N VAL A 26 26.18 -30.72 -51.42
CA VAL A 26 25.00 -29.86 -51.40
C VAL A 26 23.95 -30.40 -50.42
N GLU A 27 23.65 -31.71 -50.47
CA GLU A 27 22.72 -32.33 -49.53
C GLU A 27 23.20 -32.21 -48.08
N ALA A 28 24.50 -32.46 -47.83
CA ALA A 28 25.07 -32.30 -46.50
C ALA A 28 24.99 -30.86 -45.99
N PHE A 29 25.16 -29.87 -46.88
CA PHE A 29 25.02 -28.46 -46.54
C PHE A 29 23.59 -28.09 -46.19
N VAL A 30 22.60 -28.54 -47.00
CA VAL A 30 21.17 -28.29 -46.72
C VAL A 30 20.75 -28.91 -45.39
N ILE A 31 21.17 -30.15 -45.12
CA ILE A 31 20.88 -30.82 -43.84
C ILE A 31 21.53 -30.06 -42.67
N TYR A 32 22.73 -29.52 -42.88
CA TYR A 32 23.41 -28.72 -41.85
C TYR A 32 22.65 -27.41 -41.58
N THR A 33 22.24 -26.68 -42.62
CA THR A 33 21.48 -25.42 -42.46
C THR A 33 20.14 -25.68 -41.79
N GLU A 34 19.38 -26.67 -42.23
CA GLU A 34 18.09 -27.04 -41.60
C GLU A 34 18.26 -27.41 -40.13
N ARG A 35 19.31 -28.16 -39.78
CA ARG A 35 19.61 -28.49 -38.37
C ARG A 35 20.01 -27.27 -37.56
N SER A 36 20.74 -26.33 -38.16
CA SER A 36 21.12 -25.09 -37.48
C SER A 36 19.92 -24.19 -37.21
N GLU A 37 19.03 -24.04 -38.20
CA GLU A 37 17.78 -23.30 -38.07
C GLU A 37 16.85 -23.95 -37.05
N LYS A 38 16.74 -25.29 -37.08
CA LYS A 38 15.96 -26.02 -36.08
C LYS A 38 16.47 -25.78 -34.66
N LYS A 39 17.79 -25.79 -34.45
CA LYS A 39 18.38 -25.50 -33.14
C LYS A 39 18.11 -24.06 -32.69
N ASP A 40 18.19 -23.08 -33.59
CA ASP A 40 17.88 -21.68 -33.28
C ASP A 40 16.39 -21.48 -32.97
N LEU A 41 15.51 -22.19 -33.67
CA LEU A 41 14.08 -22.18 -33.35
C LEU A 41 13.79 -22.86 -32.00
N GLU A 42 14.47 -23.96 -31.68
CA GLU A 42 14.34 -24.64 -30.39
C GLU A 42 14.80 -23.73 -29.23
N THR A 43 15.93 -23.04 -29.36
CA THR A 43 16.41 -22.11 -28.30
C THR A 43 15.49 -20.90 -28.13
N ARG A 44 14.97 -20.34 -29.23
CA ARG A 44 13.98 -19.25 -29.17
C ARG A 44 12.67 -19.72 -28.55
N LEU A 45 12.23 -20.94 -28.84
CA LEU A 45 11.03 -21.53 -28.24
C LEU A 45 11.22 -21.72 -26.74
N THR A 46 12.37 -22.24 -26.29
CA THR A 46 12.64 -22.40 -24.85
C THR A 46 12.67 -21.05 -24.15
N SER A 47 13.34 -20.05 -24.73
CA SER A 47 13.36 -18.69 -24.14
C SER A 47 11.96 -18.07 -24.11
N ALA A 48 11.16 -18.24 -25.17
CA ALA A 48 9.80 -17.74 -25.20
C ALA A 48 8.93 -18.44 -24.15
N GLN A 49 9.08 -19.74 -23.98
CA GLN A 49 8.36 -20.51 -22.97
C GLN A 49 8.73 -20.08 -21.53
N GLU A 50 10.00 -19.79 -21.27
CA GLU A 50 10.45 -19.22 -19.99
C GLU A 50 9.84 -17.84 -19.75
N THR A 51 9.86 -16.95 -20.75
CA THR A 51 9.24 -15.62 -20.62
C THR A 51 7.73 -15.72 -20.37
N VAL A 52 7.02 -16.59 -21.08
CA VAL A 52 5.58 -16.83 -20.85
C VAL A 52 5.33 -17.41 -19.46
N GLY A 53 6.20 -18.31 -18.97
CA GLY A 53 6.14 -18.82 -17.60
C GLY A 53 6.28 -17.70 -16.57
N SER A 54 7.27 -16.82 -16.72
CA SER A 54 7.50 -15.69 -15.82
C SER A 54 6.35 -14.67 -15.86
N LEU A 55 5.83 -14.36 -17.05
CA LEU A 55 4.69 -13.44 -17.21
C LEU A 55 3.40 -14.05 -16.66
N SER A 56 3.22 -15.37 -16.78
CA SER A 56 2.09 -16.08 -16.19
C SER A 56 2.14 -16.02 -14.66
N GLN A 57 3.31 -16.27 -14.05
CA GLN A 57 3.50 -16.13 -12.61
C GLN A 57 3.22 -14.71 -12.12
N LEU A 58 3.71 -13.69 -12.83
CA LEU A 58 3.45 -12.29 -12.52
C LEU A 58 1.97 -11.94 -12.64
N ASN A 59 1.27 -12.48 -13.65
CA ASN A 59 -0.16 -12.25 -13.81
C ASN A 59 -0.96 -12.86 -12.65
N VAL A 60 -0.58 -14.06 -12.18
CA VAL A 60 -1.19 -14.68 -11.00
C VAL A 60 -0.96 -13.85 -9.73
N SER A 61 0.26 -13.32 -9.53
CA SER A 61 0.54 -12.46 -8.37
C SER A 61 -0.26 -11.16 -8.42
N LEU A 62 -0.32 -10.51 -9.59
CA LEU A 62 -1.11 -9.29 -9.78
C LEU A 62 -2.61 -9.53 -9.58
N GLN A 63 -3.14 -10.67 -10.04
CA GLN A 63 -4.54 -11.02 -9.78
C GLN A 63 -4.83 -11.17 -8.29
N LYS A 64 -3.89 -11.76 -7.53
CA LYS A 64 -4.02 -11.89 -6.08
C LYS A 64 -3.99 -10.54 -5.38
N GLU A 65 -3.02 -9.68 -5.70
CA GLU A 65 -2.93 -8.32 -5.14
C GLU A 65 -4.19 -7.50 -5.46
N ASN A 66 -4.71 -7.61 -6.68
CA ASN A 66 -5.93 -6.91 -7.08
C ASN A 66 -7.15 -7.40 -6.31
N GLN A 67 -7.24 -8.71 -6.02
CA GLN A 67 -8.28 -9.26 -5.15
C GLN A 67 -8.17 -8.72 -3.72
N GLU A 68 -6.97 -8.71 -3.14
CA GLU A 68 -6.72 -8.17 -1.78
C GLU A 68 -7.09 -6.68 -1.70
N LEU A 69 -6.73 -5.88 -2.70
CA LEU A 69 -7.11 -4.48 -2.80
C LEU A 69 -8.63 -4.30 -2.94
N GLN A 70 -9.29 -5.20 -3.67
CA GLN A 70 -10.75 -5.14 -3.83
C GLN A 70 -11.47 -5.52 -2.53
N GLU A 71 -10.97 -6.50 -1.79
CA GLU A 71 -11.47 -6.85 -0.45
C GLU A 71 -11.28 -5.69 0.53
N PHE A 72 -10.10 -5.06 0.52
CA PHE A 72 -9.81 -3.87 1.30
C PHE A 72 -10.78 -2.73 0.95
N LYS A 73 -10.94 -2.43 -0.35
CA LYS A 73 -11.87 -1.40 -0.82
C LYS A 73 -13.30 -1.67 -0.35
N ASN A 74 -13.80 -2.90 -0.47
CA ASN A 74 -15.15 -3.25 -0.02
C ASN A 74 -15.30 -3.08 1.50
N ASN A 75 -14.26 -3.44 2.27
CA ASN A 75 -14.25 -3.21 3.71
C ASN A 75 -14.31 -1.72 4.04
N TRP A 76 -13.53 -0.90 3.33
CA TRP A 76 -13.56 0.56 3.45
C TRP A 76 -14.92 1.16 3.08
N GLU A 77 -15.51 0.74 1.96
CA GLU A 77 -16.86 1.19 1.57
C GLU A 77 -17.89 0.85 2.66
N ASN A 78 -17.78 -0.32 3.30
CA ASN A 78 -18.63 -0.66 4.45
C ASN A 78 -18.39 0.28 5.65
N LEU A 79 -17.14 0.58 6.01
CA LEU A 79 -16.83 1.51 7.10
C LEU A 79 -17.34 2.93 6.81
N VAL A 80 -17.24 3.39 5.56
CA VAL A 80 -17.77 4.70 5.13
C VAL A 80 -19.30 4.72 5.17
N ILE A 81 -19.98 3.63 4.78
CA ILE A 81 -21.44 3.51 4.91
C ILE A 81 -21.85 3.52 6.39
N VAL A 82 -21.06 2.93 7.28
CA VAL A 82 -21.30 2.97 8.73
C VAL A 82 -21.04 4.38 9.29
N ALA A 83 -20.10 5.14 8.74
CA ALA A 83 -19.88 6.54 9.09
C ALA A 83 -21.04 7.47 8.68
N ASP A 84 -21.97 7.01 7.83
CA ASP A 84 -23.23 7.68 7.48
C ASP A 84 -24.40 7.30 8.41
N ASP A 85 -24.16 6.48 9.43
CA ASP A 85 -25.15 6.18 10.45
C ASP A 85 -25.44 7.41 11.33
N GLU A 86 -26.70 7.54 11.77
CA GLU A 86 -27.15 8.68 12.60
C GLU A 86 -26.33 8.81 13.89
N VAL A 87 -25.85 7.69 14.45
CA VAL A 87 -24.99 7.67 15.65
C VAL A 87 -23.60 8.23 15.32
N CYS A 88 -23.01 7.86 14.18
CA CYS A 88 -21.71 8.37 13.76
C CYS A 88 -21.75 9.87 13.45
N GLN A 89 -22.85 10.35 12.87
CA GLN A 89 -23.05 11.78 12.65
C GLN A 89 -23.11 12.53 13.98
N ALA A 90 -23.91 12.06 14.94
CA ALA A 90 -24.03 12.69 16.25
C ALA A 90 -22.68 12.72 17.01
N LEU A 91 -21.91 11.63 16.95
CA LEU A 91 -20.59 11.55 17.58
C LEU A 91 -19.56 12.49 16.93
N ARG A 92 -19.64 12.67 15.61
CA ARG A 92 -18.76 13.58 14.88
C ARG A 92 -19.10 15.04 15.19
N GLU A 93 -20.38 15.37 15.29
CA GLU A 93 -20.85 16.70 15.71
C GLU A 93 -20.44 17.01 17.16
N ASP A 94 -20.46 16.01 18.05
CA ASP A 94 -20.01 16.13 19.44
C ASP A 94 -18.49 16.39 19.54
N LEU A 95 -17.66 15.58 18.87
CA LEU A 95 -16.20 15.82 18.82
C LEU A 95 -15.86 17.18 18.21
N TYR A 96 -16.53 17.57 17.12
CA TYR A 96 -16.33 18.89 16.51
C TYR A 96 -16.57 20.05 17.48
N ALA A 97 -17.54 19.91 18.38
CA ALA A 97 -17.84 20.93 19.39
C ALA A 97 -16.87 20.93 20.57
N ARG A 98 -16.01 19.89 20.69
CA ARG A 98 -15.23 19.59 21.89
C ARG A 98 -13.73 19.39 21.60
N PRO A 99 -13.02 20.41 21.08
CA PRO A 99 -11.57 20.33 20.87
C PRO A 99 -10.79 20.08 22.17
N GLU A 100 -11.36 20.37 23.34
CA GLU A 100 -10.76 20.06 24.64
C GLU A 100 -10.55 18.56 24.91
N LEU A 101 -11.15 17.67 24.12
CA LEU A 101 -10.93 16.22 24.22
C LEU A 101 -9.61 15.76 23.59
N ILE A 102 -8.88 16.66 22.93
CA ILE A 102 -7.54 16.40 22.42
C ILE A 102 -6.57 16.42 23.60
N PRO A 103 -5.84 15.32 23.89
CA PRO A 103 -4.90 15.29 25.00
C PRO A 103 -3.80 16.34 24.86
N GLN A 104 -3.50 17.07 25.94
CA GLN A 104 -2.42 18.07 25.95
C GLN A 104 -1.06 17.44 25.64
N GLU A 105 -0.80 16.23 26.14
CA GLU A 105 0.42 15.47 25.83
C GLU A 105 0.61 15.28 24.32
N ALA A 106 -0.47 15.05 23.58
CA ALA A 106 -0.41 14.87 22.13
C ALA A 106 -0.06 16.18 21.40
N ILE A 107 -0.58 17.31 21.91
CA ILE A 107 -0.24 18.64 21.40
C ILE A 107 1.24 18.92 21.66
N GLU A 108 1.72 18.71 22.89
CA GLU A 108 3.12 18.89 23.27
C GLU A 108 4.06 18.03 22.41
N ASP A 109 3.75 16.74 22.24
CA ASP A 109 4.53 15.82 21.42
C ASP A 109 4.57 16.22 19.93
N SER A 110 3.51 16.88 19.42
CA SER A 110 3.50 17.39 18.05
C SER A 110 4.54 18.49 17.80
N PHE A 111 4.98 19.20 18.85
CA PHE A 111 6.04 20.22 18.81
C PHE A 111 7.40 19.69 19.27
N ALA A 112 7.51 18.43 19.72
CA ALA A 112 8.77 17.84 20.15
C ALA A 112 9.88 17.90 19.08
N PRO A 113 9.62 17.72 17.77
CA PRO A 113 10.66 17.89 16.74
C PRO A 113 11.22 19.31 16.69
N ASP A 114 10.37 20.34 16.87
CA ASP A 114 10.83 21.73 16.89
C ASP A 114 11.69 22.01 18.13
N MET A 115 11.39 21.35 19.25
CA MET A 115 12.23 21.42 20.45
C MET A 115 13.63 20.85 20.23
N GLU A 116 13.74 19.70 19.56
CA GLU A 116 15.04 19.10 19.26
C GLU A 116 15.85 20.02 18.34
N GLU A 117 15.24 20.58 17.29
CA GLU A 117 15.90 21.54 16.39
C GLU A 117 16.34 22.82 17.11
N LEU A 118 15.51 23.37 18.01
CA LEU A 118 15.85 24.53 18.84
C LEU A 118 17.01 24.25 19.81
N SER A 119 17.14 22.99 20.27
CA SER A 119 18.20 22.58 21.19
C SER A 119 19.56 22.35 20.51
N GLU A 120 19.56 21.90 19.25
CA GLU A 120 20.78 21.57 18.49
C GLU A 120 21.30 22.76 17.65
N GLY A 121 20.44 23.69 17.25
CA GLY A 121 20.77 24.85 16.42
C GLY A 121 20.84 26.15 17.20
N GLY A 122 22.05 26.61 17.57
CA GLY A 122 22.31 27.88 18.26
C GLY A 122 22.01 29.17 17.47
N LYS A 123 20.77 29.35 17.02
CA LYS A 123 20.13 30.62 16.66
C LYS A 123 18.68 30.53 17.12
N ALA A 124 18.45 30.99 18.33
CA ALA A 124 17.12 31.31 18.82
C ALA A 124 16.46 32.28 17.82
N ASP A 125 15.48 31.79 17.05
CA ASP A 125 14.22 32.54 17.05
C ASP A 125 13.72 32.46 18.49
N ASP A 126 13.38 33.60 19.08
CA ASP A 126 12.99 33.75 20.50
C ASP A 126 11.66 33.04 20.84
N THR A 127 11.13 32.19 19.96
CA THR A 127 9.88 31.47 20.14
C THR A 127 10.09 30.32 21.12
N SER A 128 9.63 30.49 22.36
CA SER A 128 9.64 29.42 23.37
C SER A 128 8.58 28.37 23.05
N LEU A 129 8.76 27.14 23.56
CA LEU A 129 7.75 26.09 23.47
C LEU A 129 6.38 26.60 23.98
N GLU A 130 6.39 27.36 25.06
CA GLU A 130 5.18 27.98 25.61
C GLU A 130 4.47 28.91 24.62
N GLU A 131 5.21 29.62 23.76
CA GLU A 131 4.63 30.49 22.73
C GLU A 131 4.04 29.67 21.58
N LEU A 132 4.71 28.57 21.20
CA LEU A 132 4.19 27.63 20.19
C LEU A 132 2.91 26.94 20.66
N LEU A 133 2.86 26.52 21.93
CA LEU A 133 1.71 25.87 22.56
C LEU A 133 0.55 26.85 22.78
N GLU A 134 0.82 28.11 23.16
CA GLU A 134 -0.24 29.15 23.29
C GLU A 134 -0.92 29.46 21.96
N GLU A 135 -0.19 29.33 20.85
CA GLU A 135 -0.69 29.53 19.50
C GLU A 135 -1.22 28.22 18.86
N ALA A 136 -1.12 27.07 19.53
CA ALA A 136 -1.61 25.80 18.98
C ALA A 136 -3.15 25.77 19.00
N ASP A 137 -3.75 25.70 17.81
CA ASP A 137 -5.21 25.68 17.63
C ASP A 137 -5.65 24.39 16.93
N PHE A 138 -5.36 23.25 17.58
CA PHE A 138 -5.82 21.97 17.08
C PHE A 138 -7.34 21.86 17.23
N VAL A 139 -8.01 21.66 16.11
CA VAL A 139 -9.46 21.48 16.05
C VAL A 139 -9.81 20.25 15.24
N PHE A 140 -10.97 19.66 15.54
CA PHE A 140 -11.54 18.65 14.67
C PHE A 140 -12.13 19.32 13.41
N PRO A 141 -11.89 18.78 12.21
CA PRO A 141 -12.46 19.34 10.98
C PRO A 141 -13.99 19.29 10.94
N SER A 142 -14.59 19.93 9.93
CA SER A 142 -16.06 20.00 9.80
C SER A 142 -16.72 18.61 9.86
N PRO A 143 -17.87 18.45 10.54
CA PRO A 143 -18.62 17.19 10.54
C PRO A 143 -19.06 16.72 9.15
N ASP A 144 -19.15 17.63 8.18
CA ASP A 144 -19.46 17.28 6.79
C ASP A 144 -18.32 16.49 6.12
N GLU A 145 -17.09 16.66 6.60
CA GLU A 145 -15.92 15.91 6.15
C GLU A 145 -15.86 14.56 6.87
N LYS A 146 -15.88 13.47 6.10
CA LYS A 146 -15.93 12.11 6.66
C LYS A 146 -14.57 11.47 6.87
N GLU A 147 -13.52 12.05 6.29
CA GLU A 147 -12.21 11.42 6.21
C GLU A 147 -11.45 11.47 7.54
N TRP A 148 -11.77 12.45 8.40
CA TRP A 148 -11.12 12.62 9.69
C TRP A 148 -11.74 11.78 10.80
N PHE A 149 -12.91 11.15 10.60
CA PHE A 149 -13.60 10.37 11.63
C PHE A 149 -14.04 9.01 11.08
N LEU A 150 -13.48 7.93 11.62
CA LEU A 150 -13.75 6.57 11.16
C LEU A 150 -14.16 5.65 12.31
N PRO A 151 -15.35 5.03 12.23
CA PRO A 151 -15.73 3.99 13.16
C PRO A 151 -14.94 2.71 12.89
N LEU A 152 -14.31 2.13 13.91
CA LEU A 152 -13.45 0.96 13.75
C LEU A 152 -14.18 -0.37 14.01
N ASN A 153 -15.20 -0.37 14.87
CA ASN A 153 -15.88 -1.60 15.30
C ASN A 153 -17.42 -1.53 15.30
N LEU A 154 -18.02 -0.44 14.82
CA LEU A 154 -19.48 -0.35 14.67
C LEU A 154 -19.99 -1.43 13.70
N GLY A 155 -20.91 -2.27 14.20
CA GLY A 155 -21.51 -3.37 13.45
C GLY A 155 -21.08 -4.78 13.91
N ASN A 156 -20.06 -4.90 14.76
CA ASN A 156 -19.67 -6.18 15.36
C ASN A 156 -20.47 -6.44 16.66
N LYS A 157 -21.65 -7.05 16.54
CA LYS A 157 -22.46 -7.40 17.73
C LYS A 157 -21.92 -8.64 18.45
N PRO A 158 -21.83 -8.65 19.79
CA PRO A 158 -22.05 -7.54 20.74
C PRO A 158 -20.72 -6.90 21.15
N SER A 159 -20.45 -5.67 20.74
CA SER A 159 -19.33 -4.86 21.26
C SER A 159 -19.78 -4.10 22.51
N VAL A 160 -18.95 -4.11 23.55
CA VAL A 160 -19.21 -3.42 24.82
C VAL A 160 -18.85 -1.93 24.74
N GLU A 161 -17.99 -1.57 23.80
CA GLU A 161 -17.53 -0.22 23.50
C GLU A 161 -17.48 0.01 21.98
N TYR A 162 -17.57 1.28 21.58
CA TYR A 162 -17.23 1.70 20.21
C TYR A 162 -15.82 2.30 20.17
N LEU A 163 -15.07 1.93 19.15
CA LEU A 163 -13.74 2.44 18.86
C LEU A 163 -13.80 3.34 17.64
N PHE A 164 -13.21 4.52 17.76
CA PHE A 164 -13.20 5.54 16.72
C PHE A 164 -11.79 6.06 16.50
N TYR A 165 -11.43 6.18 15.23
CA TYR A 165 -10.31 6.99 14.81
C TYR A 165 -10.79 8.41 14.52
N ALA A 166 -10.08 9.40 15.04
CA ALA A 166 -10.32 10.81 14.77
C ALA A 166 -9.00 11.51 14.39
N ARG A 167 -9.04 12.51 13.52
CA ARG A 167 -7.90 13.36 13.21
C ARG A 167 -8.19 14.81 13.59
N ALA A 168 -7.38 15.36 14.48
CA ALA A 168 -7.35 16.79 14.76
C ALA A 168 -6.32 17.48 13.86
N VAL A 169 -6.60 18.72 13.47
CA VAL A 169 -5.78 19.48 12.52
C VAL A 169 -5.52 20.88 13.08
N ASP A 170 -4.27 21.32 12.99
CA ASP A 170 -3.88 22.72 13.11
C ASP A 170 -3.65 23.23 11.67
N ALA A 171 -4.66 23.95 11.15
CA ALA A 171 -4.66 24.41 9.76
C ALA A 171 -3.67 25.56 9.51
N GLU A 172 -3.28 26.31 10.55
CA GLU A 172 -2.34 27.42 10.39
C GLU A 172 -0.92 26.89 10.19
N ARG A 173 -0.60 25.75 10.79
CA ARG A 173 0.74 25.15 10.79
C ARG A 173 0.88 23.88 9.95
N ASP A 174 -0.20 23.46 9.28
CA ASP A 174 -0.26 22.24 8.45
C ASP A 174 0.16 20.99 9.24
N ARG A 175 -0.36 20.87 10.48
CA ARG A 175 -0.10 19.75 11.40
C ARG A 175 -1.37 18.97 11.67
N TYR A 176 -1.19 17.69 11.98
CA TYR A 176 -2.30 16.82 12.35
C TYR A 176 -1.88 15.90 13.50
N ILE A 177 -2.87 15.55 14.33
CA ILE A 177 -2.75 14.55 15.39
C ILE A 177 -3.81 13.50 15.12
N ASP A 178 -3.37 12.25 15.01
CA ASP A 178 -4.24 11.10 14.87
C ASP A 178 -4.60 10.56 16.26
N LEU A 179 -5.88 10.35 16.52
CA LEU A 179 -6.43 10.03 17.84
C LEU A 179 -7.27 8.75 17.76
N LEU A 180 -7.14 7.90 18.78
CA LEU A 180 -7.94 6.70 18.95
C LEU A 180 -8.79 6.86 20.21
N TYR A 181 -10.10 6.91 20.01
CA TYR A 181 -11.07 7.03 21.09
C TYR A 181 -11.85 5.73 21.33
N GLU A 182 -12.19 5.53 22.58
CA GLU A 182 -13.15 4.56 23.07
C GLU A 182 -14.38 5.28 23.64
N VAL A 183 -15.56 4.88 23.19
CA VAL A 183 -16.85 5.36 23.68
C VAL A 183 -17.61 4.18 24.27
N PRO A 184 -17.81 4.15 25.60
CA PRO A 184 -18.52 3.05 26.24
C PRO A 184 -20.01 3.11 25.89
N VAL A 185 -20.65 1.96 25.67
CA VAL A 185 -22.07 1.88 25.25
C VAL A 185 -22.94 1.13 26.24
N ARG A 186 -24.21 1.53 26.34
CA ARG A 186 -25.22 0.77 27.08
C ARG A 186 -25.64 -0.45 26.28
N GLY A 187 -25.27 -1.65 26.74
CA GLY A 187 -25.46 -2.91 26.01
C GLY A 187 -26.91 -3.30 25.64
N GLU A 188 -27.94 -2.63 26.18
CA GLU A 188 -29.34 -2.88 25.80
C GLU A 188 -29.80 -2.07 24.57
N ASP A 189 -29.32 -0.83 24.43
CA ASP A 189 -29.77 0.11 23.40
C ASP A 189 -28.65 0.52 22.42
N GLU A 190 -27.42 0.02 22.61
CA GLU A 190 -26.24 0.34 21.79
C GLU A 190 -25.93 1.86 21.72
N LYS A 191 -26.46 2.65 22.67
CA LYS A 191 -26.26 4.09 22.75
C LYS A 191 -24.99 4.43 23.54
N PRO A 192 -24.24 5.47 23.13
CA PRO A 192 -23.15 6.03 23.91
C PRO A 192 -23.58 6.35 25.34
N LEU A 193 -22.72 6.05 26.31
CA LEU A 193 -22.87 6.51 27.68
C LEU A 193 -22.58 8.02 27.73
N THR A 194 -23.42 8.71 28.49
CA THR A 194 -23.26 10.14 28.75
C THR A 194 -22.90 10.37 30.21
N ASP A 195 -22.20 11.46 30.48
CA ASP A 195 -21.86 11.92 31.83
C ASP A 195 -23.07 12.56 32.55
N GLU A 196 -22.82 13.19 33.70
CA GLU A 196 -23.85 13.85 34.53
C GLU A 196 -24.47 15.08 33.85
N ASP A 197 -23.74 15.72 32.93
CA ASP A 197 -24.18 16.89 32.15
C ASP A 197 -24.89 16.49 30.85
N GLY A 198 -24.87 15.20 30.51
CA GLY A 198 -25.51 14.63 29.34
C GLY A 198 -24.64 14.63 28.08
N GLU A 199 -23.35 14.91 28.22
CA GLU A 199 -22.36 14.86 27.14
C GLU A 199 -21.82 13.45 26.97
N ILE A 200 -21.38 13.10 25.76
CA ILE A 200 -20.87 11.76 25.48
C ILE A 200 -19.52 11.56 26.17
N ILE A 201 -19.34 10.39 26.80
CA ILE A 201 -18.07 10.02 27.43
C ILE A 201 -17.11 9.54 26.35
N TRP A 202 -16.04 10.30 26.15
CA TRP A 202 -14.92 9.95 25.27
C TRP A 202 -13.70 9.60 26.10
N LYS A 203 -13.08 8.46 25.81
CA LYS A 203 -11.78 8.07 26.38
C LYS A 203 -10.74 8.03 25.28
N CYS A 204 -9.76 8.93 25.32
CA CYS A 204 -8.63 8.85 24.40
C CYS A 204 -7.71 7.72 24.85
N MET A 205 -7.55 6.69 24.03
CA MET A 205 -6.72 5.51 24.34
C MET A 205 -5.30 5.67 23.84
N ALA A 206 -5.14 6.30 22.67
CA ALA A 206 -3.85 6.48 22.03
C ALA A 206 -3.88 7.67 21.08
N TYR A 207 -2.70 8.24 20.82
CA TYR A 207 -2.51 9.28 19.82
C TYR A 207 -1.23 9.05 19.01
N ASP A 208 -1.15 9.63 17.83
CA ASP A 208 0.06 9.74 17.02
C ASP A 208 0.21 11.20 16.56
N ALA A 209 1.23 11.86 17.12
CA ALA A 209 1.59 13.24 16.82
C ALA A 209 2.82 13.34 15.88
N GLY A 210 3.12 12.27 15.12
CA GLY A 210 4.27 12.18 14.22
C GLY A 210 5.45 11.38 14.77
N LEU A 211 5.37 10.92 16.01
CA LEU A 211 6.35 10.06 16.68
C LEU A 211 5.93 8.57 16.69
N GLY A 212 4.79 8.24 16.07
CA GLY A 212 4.13 6.94 16.16
C GLY A 212 3.14 6.88 17.32
N TRP A 213 2.35 5.80 17.36
CA TRP A 213 1.29 5.61 18.35
C TRP A 213 1.82 5.53 19.79
N GLN A 214 1.42 6.50 20.61
CA GLN A 214 1.59 6.56 22.06
C GLN A 214 0.28 6.20 22.77
N ILE A 215 0.35 5.49 23.88
CA ILE A 215 -0.81 5.17 24.72
C ILE A 215 -1.00 6.33 25.69
N VAL A 216 -2.22 6.85 25.79
CA VAL A 216 -2.56 7.84 26.82
C VAL A 216 -2.60 7.10 28.15
N ALA A 217 -1.80 7.55 29.12
CA ALA A 217 -1.86 6.99 30.46
C ALA A 217 -3.21 7.38 31.09
N GLU A 218 -4.01 6.39 31.51
CA GLU A 218 -5.14 6.68 32.40
C GLU A 218 -4.54 7.23 33.71
N GLU A 219 -4.86 8.47 34.07
CA GLU A 219 -4.64 8.94 35.43
C GLU A 219 -5.48 8.03 36.35
N GLU A 220 -4.81 7.20 37.17
CA GLU A 220 -5.48 6.43 38.23
C GLU A 220 -6.14 7.43 39.21
N GLU A 221 -7.47 7.61 39.11
CA GLU A 221 -8.29 8.26 40.15
C GLU A 221 -8.27 7.49 41.48
#